data_AF-A0A435I545-F1
#
_entry.id   AF-A0A435I545-F1
#
_cell.length_a   1.000
_cell.length_b   1.000
_cell.length_c   1.000
_cell.angle_alpha   90.00
_cell.angle_beta   90.00
_cell.angle_gamma   90.00
#
_symmetry.space_group_name_H-M   'P 1'
#
loop_
_entity.id
_entity.type
_entity.pdbx_description
1 polymer ?
#
loop_
_entity_poly.entity_id
_entity_poly.type
_entity_poly.pdbx_seq_one_letter_code
_entity_poly.pdbx_strand_id
1 'polypeptide(L)' 'MRSAAVDYAPSQAERRNFQRVRVKIYGRFMLEDRTEHPCQVVDMSPGNVAFRTDRIGMPGEKIIAYIDHIG' A
#
# COMPACT_ATOMS: atom_id res chain seq x y z
N MET A 1 0.39 10.48 -26.73
CA MET A 1 -0.11 9.09 -26.66
C MET A 1 -0.71 8.86 -25.28
N ARG A 2 -2.03 8.61 -25.25
CA ARG A 2 -2.88 8.08 -24.16
C ARG A 2 -2.62 8.56 -22.72
N SER A 3 -3.23 9.70 -22.38
CA SER A 3 -3.66 10.00 -21.01
C SER A 3 -4.75 9.01 -20.62
N ALA A 4 -4.47 8.13 -19.66
CA ALA A 4 -5.45 7.19 -19.12
C ALA A 4 -5.97 7.69 -17.77
N ALA A 5 -6.59 8.87 -17.79
CA ALA A 5 -7.58 9.25 -16.80
C ALA A 5 -8.95 9.12 -17.49
N VAL A 6 -9.39 7.87 -17.66
CA VAL A 6 -10.79 7.62 -18.01
C VAL A 6 -11.57 7.86 -16.72
N ASP A 7 -12.30 8.96 -16.70
CA ASP A 7 -13.27 9.29 -15.66
C ASP A 7 -14.28 8.15 -15.52
N TYR A 8 -14.11 7.35 -14.48
CA TYR A 8 -15.09 6.35 -14.09
C TYR A 8 -16.10 7.03 -13.17
N ALA A 9 -17.34 7.16 -13.66
CA ALA A 9 -18.47 7.68 -12.89
C ALA A 9 -18.55 7.02 -11.50
N PRO A 10 -18.89 7.76 -10.43
CA PRO A 10 -18.81 7.23 -9.07
C PRO A 10 -19.88 6.14 -8.86
N SER A 11 -19.47 4.87 -9.00
CA SER A 11 -20.27 3.75 -8.56
C SER A 11 -20.10 3.60 -7.05
N GLN A 12 -21.17 3.92 -6.30
CA GLN A 12 -21.24 3.97 -4.83
C GLN A 12 -20.52 5.17 -4.22
N ALA A 13 -21.13 5.79 -3.21
CA ALA A 13 -20.53 6.89 -2.46
C ALA A 13 -19.13 6.47 -2.01
N GLU A 14 -18.11 7.22 -2.46
CA GLU A 14 -16.71 6.97 -2.13
C GLU A 14 -16.57 6.99 -0.60
N ARG A 15 -16.22 5.84 -0.01
CA ARG A 15 -16.12 5.66 1.44
C ARG A 15 -14.72 5.96 1.98
N ARG A 16 -13.73 6.19 1.10
CA ARG A 16 -12.34 6.41 1.51
C ARG A 16 -12.07 7.89 1.79
N ASN A 17 -11.45 8.16 2.93
CA ASN A 17 -11.06 9.51 3.32
C ASN A 17 -9.90 10.07 2.48
N PHE A 18 -9.10 9.21 1.85
CA PHE A 18 -7.92 9.62 1.10
C PHE A 18 -7.83 8.89 -0.24
N GLN A 19 -7.45 9.66 -1.26
CA GLN A 19 -7.10 9.11 -2.57
C GLN A 19 -5.89 8.18 -2.46
N ARG A 20 -5.94 7.06 -3.17
CA ARG A 20 -4.81 6.13 -3.32
C ARG A 20 -4.12 6.39 -4.65
N VAL A 21 -2.79 6.32 -4.64
CA VAL A 21 -1.95 6.42 -5.84
C VAL A 21 -1.28 5.08 -6.07
N ARG A 22 -1.39 4.57 -7.31
CA ARG A 22 -0.65 3.37 -7.73
C ARG A 22 0.80 3.73 -7.97
N VAL A 23 1.70 3.04 -7.27
CA VAL A 23 3.15 3.23 -7.36
C VAL A 23 3.83 1.87 -7.35
N LYS A 24 5.06 1.77 -7.87
CA LYS A 24 5.88 0.56 -7.79
C LYS A 24 7.15 0.90 -7.04
N ILE A 25 7.10 0.75 -5.72
CA ILE A 25 8.21 1.03 -4.81
C ILE A 25 8.47 -0.24 -4.00
N TYR A 26 9.74 -0.54 -3.75
CA TYR A 26 10.15 -1.66 -2.92
C TYR A 26 10.35 -1.23 -1.47
N GLY A 27 10.35 -2.21 -0.56
CA GLY A 27 10.60 -1.98 0.84
C GLY A 27 10.71 -3.27 1.62
N ARG A 28 10.72 -3.14 2.94
CA ARG A 28 10.61 -4.25 3.88
C ARG A 28 9.56 -3.93 4.94
N PHE A 29 9.01 -4.95 5.56
CA PHE A 29 8.21 -4.79 6.76
C PHE A 29 8.66 -5.78 7.82
N MET A 30 8.57 -5.34 9.07
CA MET A 30 8.89 -6.14 10.25
C MET A 30 7.59 -6.49 10.97
N LEU A 31 7.37 -7.80 11.19
CA LEU A 31 6.27 -8.35 11.98
C LEU A 31 6.51 -8.19 13.49
N GLU A 32 5.53 -8.52 14.33
CA GLU A 32 5.68 -8.41 15.79
C GLU A 32 6.75 -9.38 16.34
N ASP A 33 6.93 -10.53 15.68
CA ASP A 33 7.99 -11.50 15.98
C ASP A 33 9.40 -11.01 15.57
N ARG A 34 9.49 -9.77 15.05
CA ARG A 34 10.70 -9.08 14.59
C ARG A 34 11.35 -9.69 13.35
N THR A 35 10.67 -10.59 12.66
CA THR A 35 11.15 -11.06 11.36
C THR A 35 10.87 -10.00 10.30
N GLU A 36 11.87 -9.72 9.46
CA GLU A 36 11.77 -8.79 8.34
C GLU A 36 11.51 -9.53 7.04
N HIS A 37 10.61 -8.99 6.22
CA HIS A 37 10.26 -9.57 4.93
C HIS A 37 10.20 -8.49 3.84
N PRO A 38 10.67 -8.80 2.62
CA PRO A 38 10.59 -7.87 1.50
C PRO A 38 9.14 -7.68 1.05
N CYS A 39 8.83 -6.49 0.54
CA CYS A 39 7.54 -6.21 -0.07
C CYS A 39 7.65 -5.25 -1.24
N GLN A 40 6.61 -5.24 -2.07
CA GLN A 40 6.38 -4.24 -3.11
C GLN A 40 5.08 -3.50 -2.81
N VAL A 41 5.12 -2.17 -2.81
CA VAL A 41 3.92 -1.33 -2.74
C VAL A 41 3.12 -1.48 -4.04
N VAL A 42 1.83 -1.76 -3.93
CA VAL A 42 0.89 -1.79 -5.06
C VAL A 42 0.21 -0.44 -5.23
N ASP A 43 -0.29 0.11 -4.13
CA ASP A 43 -0.82 1.47 -4.03
C ASP A 43 -0.77 1.97 -2.58
N MET A 44 -0.80 3.29 -2.41
CA MET A 44 -0.67 3.95 -1.12
C MET A 44 -1.54 5.21 -1.05
N SER A 45 -2.08 5.49 0.13
CA SER A 45 -2.61 6.79 0.53
C SER A 45 -1.89 7.25 1.81
N PRO A 46 -2.01 8.51 2.24
CA PRO A 46 -1.36 8.99 3.46
C PRO A 46 -1.67 8.18 4.72
N GLY A 47 -2.82 7.49 4.76
CA GLY A 47 -3.22 6.68 5.92
C GLY A 47 -2.99 5.18 5.77
N ASN A 48 -2.84 4.65 4.55
CA ASN A 48 -2.83 3.19 4.33
C ASN A 48 -2.00 2.80 3.11
N VAL A 49 -1.34 1.64 3.17
CA VAL A 49 -0.56 1.06 2.08
C VAL A 49 -0.99 -0.37 1.80
N ALA A 50 -0.93 -0.79 0.53
CA ALA A 50 -1.13 -2.17 0.12
C ALA A 50 0.18 -2.77 -0.37
N PHE A 51 0.57 -3.91 0.23
CA PHE A 51 1.78 -4.65 -0.14
C PHE A 51 1.46 -5.90 -0.94
N ARG A 52 2.35 -6.23 -1.87
CA ARG A 52 2.55 -7.58 -2.39
C ARG A 52 3.80 -8.16 -1.74
N THR A 53 3.66 -9.36 -1.16
CA THR A 53 4.69 -10.04 -0.36
C THR A 53 4.36 -11.52 -0.28
N ASP A 54 5.38 -12.35 -0.05
CA ASP A 54 5.25 -13.80 0.16
C ASP A 54 4.90 -14.15 1.61
N ARG A 55 4.96 -13.18 2.53
CA ARG A 55 4.68 -13.33 3.96
C ARG A 55 3.56 -12.40 4.39
N ILE A 56 2.64 -12.93 5.20
CA ILE A 56 1.42 -12.25 5.64
C ILE A 56 1.42 -12.20 7.17
N GLY A 57 1.07 -11.05 7.74
CA GLY A 57 0.77 -10.88 9.16
C GLY A 57 -0.71 -11.12 9.48
N MET A 58 -1.06 -11.18 10.76
CA MET A 58 -2.43 -11.38 11.20
C MET A 58 -3.22 -10.07 11.23
N PRO A 59 -4.54 -10.07 10.98
CA PRO A 59 -5.37 -8.88 11.19
C PRO A 59 -5.22 -8.34 12.63
N GLY A 60 -4.88 -7.06 12.75
CA GLY A 60 -4.64 -6.39 14.04
C GLY A 60 -3.20 -6.46 14.55
N GLU A 61 -2.34 -7.26 13.92
CA GLU A 61 -0.90 -7.29 14.22
C GLU A 61 -0.22 -5.96 13.87
N LYS A 62 0.64 -5.46 14.76
CA LYS A 62 1.40 -4.24 14.51
C LYS A 62 2.65 -4.55 13.71
N ILE A 63 2.88 -3.79 12.65
CA ILE A 63 4.09 -3.90 11.84
C ILE A 63 4.84 -2.57 11.77
N ILE A 64 6.12 -2.63 11.43
CA ILE A 64 6.89 -1.47 10.99
C ILE A 64 7.21 -1.65 9.51
N ALA A 65 6.85 -0.68 8.67
CA ALA A 65 7.14 -0.71 7.25
C ALA A 65 8.24 0.30 6.91
N TYR A 66 9.29 -0.17 6.26
CA TYR A 66 10.38 0.63 5.69
C TYR A 66 10.15 0.71 4.18
N ILE A 67 9.68 1.86 3.70
CA ILE A 67 9.38 2.08 2.28
C ILE A 67 10.49 2.90 1.67
N ASP A 68 11.17 2.35 0.66
CA ASP A 68 12.28 3.04 0.03
C ASP A 68 11.78 4.34 -0.61
N HIS A 69 12.56 5.42 -0.50
CA HIS A 69 12.28 6.73 -1.11
C HIS A 69 11.05 7.48 -0.55
N ILE A 70 10.38 6.95 0.49
CA ILE A 70 9.29 7.63 1.20
C ILE A 70 9.70 7.76 2.68
N GLY A 71 9.79 9.00 3.17
CA GLY A 71 10.26 9.35 4.52
C GLY A 71 9.43 10.44 5.15
#